data_AF-A0A933G217-F1
#
_entry.id   AF-A0A933G217-F1
#
_cell.length_a   1.000
_cell.length_b   1.000
_cell.length_c   1.000
_cell.angle_alpha   90.00
_cell.angle_beta   90.00
_cell.angle_gamma   90.00
#
_symmetry.space_group_name_H-M   'P 1'
#
loop_
_entity.id
_entity.type
_entity.pdbx_description
1 polymer ?
#
loop_
_entity_poly.entity_id
_entity_poly.type
_entity_poly.pdbx_seq_one_letter_code
_entity_poly.pdbx_strand_id
1 'polypeptide(L)'
;MAEQAARREIDLHRRVCVIKPDSIDIRPARSAAVAPLIGFLLGVVAFVSVLLWMEHLPFVLVLALMGAAILLVPFSGMGFVYSVYGANVVINRTKGTALWQQGLFGMGVGTSELVPFAKMEQLEVEEISRDEQAGGPQDFAQFEVRLLKVSGRRLSIGQVTVPRAAAAHGFARAREVGEAVAALVDRPLVVIGEAPRPRRRRRRRRGSRPAASVA
;
A
#
# COMPACT_ATOMS: atom_id res chain seq x y z
N MET A 1 17.09 25.35 -17.33
CA MET A 1 17.80 24.18 -16.77
C MET A 1 16.84 23.49 -15.82
N ALA A 2 16.10 22.49 -16.30
CA ALA A 2 15.11 21.77 -15.52
C ALA A 2 15.81 20.58 -14.84
N GLU A 3 16.04 20.72 -13.54
CA GLU A 3 16.52 19.64 -12.69
C GLU A 3 15.52 18.49 -12.81
N GLN A 4 15.97 17.37 -13.38
CA GLN A 4 15.19 16.14 -13.46
C GLN A 4 14.88 15.71 -12.03
N ALA A 5 13.71 16.11 -11.51
CA ALA A 5 13.21 15.64 -10.24
C ALA A 5 13.14 14.11 -10.30
N ALA A 6 14.17 13.49 -9.74
CA ALA A 6 14.50 12.10 -9.96
C ALA A 6 13.35 11.22 -9.47
N ARG A 7 12.83 10.39 -10.38
CA ARG A 7 11.91 9.31 -10.02
C ARG A 7 12.53 8.51 -8.88
N ARG A 8 11.86 8.49 -7.73
CA ARG A 8 12.35 7.81 -6.52
C ARG A 8 11.45 6.65 -6.18
N GLU A 9 12.05 5.52 -5.84
CA GLU A 9 11.35 4.30 -5.48
C GLU A 9 11.63 3.96 -4.01
N ILE A 10 10.56 3.69 -3.26
CA ILE A 10 10.65 3.28 -1.87
C ILE A 10 9.93 1.94 -1.74
N ASP A 11 10.67 0.93 -1.28
CA ASP A 11 10.13 -0.40 -1.05
C ASP A 11 9.25 -0.44 0.19
N LEU A 12 8.02 -0.91 -0.02
CA LEU A 12 7.03 -1.22 0.99
C LEU A 12 6.88 -2.76 1.08
N HIS A 13 6.15 -3.27 2.08
CA HIS A 13 5.91 -4.71 2.18
C HIS A 13 5.05 -5.20 1.00
N ARG A 14 5.66 -6.00 0.11
CA ARG A 14 5.09 -6.53 -1.15
C ARG A 14 4.59 -5.44 -2.12
N ARG A 15 4.95 -4.18 -1.92
CA ARG A 15 4.55 -3.02 -2.74
C ARG A 15 5.75 -2.11 -2.96
N VAL A 16 5.70 -1.28 -3.99
CA VAL A 16 6.71 -0.24 -4.25
C VAL A 16 5.97 1.08 -4.44
N CYS A 17 6.42 2.10 -3.71
CA CYS A 17 5.98 3.47 -3.87
C CYS A 17 6.88 4.16 -4.89
N VAL A 18 6.32 4.54 -6.04
CA VAL A 18 7.03 5.27 -7.09
C VAL A 18 6.59 6.73 -7.02
N ILE A 19 7.52 7.59 -6.60
CA ILE A 19 7.31 9.02 -6.48
C ILE A 19 7.73 9.69 -7.79
N LYS A 20 6.80 10.38 -8.43
CA LYS A 20 7.01 11.30 -9.56
C LYS A 20 6.62 12.72 -9.13
N PRO A 21 7.03 13.77 -9.86
CA PRO A 21 6.79 15.15 -9.46
C PRO A 21 5.31 15.48 -9.21
N ASP A 22 4.43 14.98 -10.09
CA ASP A 22 2.99 15.27 -10.05
C ASP A 22 2.12 14.07 -9.68
N SER A 23 2.72 12.91 -9.44
CA SER A 23 1.97 11.70 -9.09
C SER A 23 2.75 10.74 -8.21
N ILE A 24 2.06 10.07 -7.30
CA ILE A 24 2.59 8.96 -6.52
C ILE A 24 1.80 7.71 -6.87
N ASP A 25 2.50 6.69 -7.35
CA ASP A 25 1.92 5.40 -7.72
C ASP A 25 2.40 4.33 -6.73
N ILE A 26 1.48 3.66 -6.05
CA ILE A 26 1.79 2.50 -5.20
C ILE A 26 1.34 1.24 -5.93
N ARG A 27 2.32 0.44 -6.33
CA ARG A 27 2.11 -0.77 -7.15
C ARG A 27 2.63 -2.00 -6.41
N PRO A 28 2.17 -3.22 -6.74
CA PRO A 28 2.80 -4.44 -6.28
C PRO A 28 4.29 -4.47 -6.62
N ALA A 29 5.09 -5.07 -5.75
CA ALA A 29 6.50 -5.28 -6.06
C ALA A 29 6.64 -6.23 -7.25
N ARG A 30 7.62 -5.99 -8.12
CA ARG A 30 7.90 -6.87 -9.28
C ARG A 30 8.20 -8.31 -8.84
N SER A 31 8.73 -8.49 -7.64
CA SER A 31 8.95 -9.82 -7.04
C SER A 31 7.65 -10.60 -6.82
N ALA A 32 6.49 -9.94 -6.70
CA ALA A 32 5.19 -10.61 -6.63
C ALA A 32 4.83 -11.32 -7.95
N ALA A 33 5.49 -10.98 -9.07
CA ALA A 33 5.29 -11.61 -10.37
C ALA A 33 6.01 -12.94 -10.53
N VAL A 34 7.02 -13.21 -9.69
CA VAL A 34 7.91 -14.36 -9.85
C VAL A 34 7.17 -15.68 -9.64
N ALA A 35 6.39 -15.81 -8.57
CA ALA A 35 5.65 -17.04 -8.30
C ALA A 35 4.58 -17.34 -9.38
N PRO A 36 3.74 -16.38 -9.80
CA PRO A 36 2.83 -16.57 -10.94
C PRO A 36 3.56 -16.89 -12.25
N LEU A 37 4.71 -16.27 -12.51
CA LEU A 37 5.48 -16.57 -13.71
C LEU A 37 5.97 -18.03 -13.72
N ILE A 38 6.51 -18.50 -12.60
CA ILE A 38 6.95 -19.90 -12.44
C ILE A 38 5.77 -20.85 -12.64
N GLY A 39 4.63 -20.59 -11.99
CA GLY A 39 3.43 -21.42 -12.14
C GLY A 39 2.94 -21.46 -13.60
N PHE A 40 2.97 -20.33 -14.29
CA PHE A 40 2.60 -20.24 -15.70
C PHE A 40 3.54 -21.07 -16.58
N LEU A 41 4.86 -20.92 -16.40
CA LEU A 41 5.86 -21.69 -17.15
C LEU A 41 5.72 -23.19 -16.91
N LEU A 42 5.48 -23.62 -15.67
CA LEU A 42 5.23 -25.02 -15.35
C LEU A 42 3.95 -25.54 -16.04
N GLY A 43 2.88 -24.74 -16.06
CA GLY A 43 1.65 -25.08 -16.78
C GLY A 43 1.87 -25.21 -18.29
N VAL A 44 2.65 -24.31 -18.89
CA VAL A 44 3.01 -24.38 -20.32
C VAL A 44 3.87 -25.60 -20.61
N VAL A 45 4.88 -25.88 -19.78
CA VAL A 45 5.73 -27.08 -19.93
C VAL A 45 4.88 -28.35 -19.81
N ALA A 46 3.94 -28.42 -18.86
CA ALA A 46 3.05 -29.55 -18.72
C ALA A 46 2.16 -29.73 -19.96
N PHE A 47 1.60 -28.65 -20.49
CA PHE A 47 0.81 -28.66 -21.72
C PHE A 47 1.60 -29.13 -22.94
N VAL A 48 2.79 -28.54 -23.16
CA VAL A 48 3.68 -28.90 -24.28
C VAL A 48 4.15 -30.36 -24.15
N SER A 49 4.40 -30.82 -22.93
CA SER A 49 4.83 -32.20 -22.69
C SER A 49 3.76 -33.21 -23.10
N VAL A 50 2.49 -32.91 -22.76
CA VAL A 50 1.35 -33.72 -23.20
C VAL A 50 1.20 -33.65 -24.73
N LEU A 51 1.36 -32.48 -25.34
CA LEU A 51 1.23 -32.30 -26.78
C LEU A 51 2.27 -33.12 -27.57
N LEU A 52 3.53 -33.15 -27.13
CA LEU A 52 4.64 -33.76 -27.87
C LEU A 52 4.88 -35.24 -27.55
N TRP A 53 4.54 -35.69 -26.34
CA TRP A 53 4.88 -37.05 -25.87
C TRP A 53 3.69 -37.87 -25.40
N MET A 54 2.45 -37.51 -25.79
CA MET A 54 1.24 -38.23 -25.37
C MET A 54 1.33 -39.75 -25.54
N GLU A 55 1.90 -40.20 -26.66
CA GLU A 55 2.01 -41.62 -27.02
C GLU A 55 3.05 -42.39 -26.19
N HIS A 56 3.97 -41.67 -25.54
CA HIS A 56 5.07 -42.24 -24.76
C HIS A 56 4.87 -42.11 -23.25
N LEU A 57 3.89 -41.33 -22.81
CA LEU A 57 3.62 -41.08 -21.40
C LEU A 57 2.55 -42.04 -20.86
N PRO A 58 2.70 -42.55 -19.62
CA PRO A 58 1.66 -43.36 -19.00
C PRO A 58 0.39 -42.53 -18.78
N PHE A 59 -0.77 -43.15 -18.95
CA PHE A 59 -2.08 -42.49 -18.90
C PHE A 59 -2.28 -41.60 -17.64
N VAL A 60 -1.88 -42.09 -16.47
CA VAL A 60 -2.01 -41.36 -15.20
C VAL A 60 -1.18 -40.06 -15.22
N LEU A 61 0.01 -40.09 -15.82
CA LEU A 61 0.87 -38.91 -15.91
C LEU A 61 0.29 -37.88 -16.90
N VAL A 62 -0.26 -38.34 -18.02
CA VAL A 62 -0.97 -37.47 -18.97
C VAL A 62 -2.13 -36.75 -18.28
N LEU A 63 -2.94 -37.48 -17.51
CA LEU A 63 -4.07 -36.92 -16.76
C LEU A 63 -3.59 -35.87 -15.73
N ALA A 64 -2.53 -36.17 -14.98
CA ALA A 64 -1.96 -35.24 -14.00
C ALA A 64 -1.38 -33.97 -14.65
N LEU A 65 -0.61 -34.10 -15.73
CA LEU A 65 -0.03 -32.97 -16.45
C LEU A 65 -1.12 -32.10 -17.08
N MET A 66 -2.15 -32.70 -17.65
CA MET A 66 -3.27 -31.98 -18.24
C MET A 66 -4.09 -31.25 -17.18
N GLY A 67 -4.38 -31.89 -16.05
CA GLY A 67 -5.02 -31.23 -14.90
C GLY A 67 -4.18 -30.07 -14.36
N ALA A 68 -2.86 -30.26 -14.24
CA ALA A 68 -1.94 -29.20 -13.83
C ALA A 68 -1.94 -28.03 -14.83
N ALA A 69 -1.91 -28.29 -16.13
CA ALA A 69 -1.96 -27.24 -17.16
C ALA A 69 -3.28 -26.45 -17.11
N ILE A 70 -4.42 -27.14 -16.99
CA ILE A 70 -5.75 -26.54 -16.91
C ILE A 70 -5.88 -25.59 -15.72
N LEU A 71 -5.22 -25.91 -14.59
CA LEU A 71 -5.23 -25.05 -13.41
C LEU A 71 -4.13 -23.97 -13.48
N LEU A 72 -2.88 -24.38 -13.64
CA LEU A 72 -1.73 -23.48 -13.52
C LEU A 72 -1.74 -22.37 -14.57
N VAL A 73 -2.09 -22.66 -15.82
CA VAL A 73 -2.03 -21.67 -16.91
C VAL A 73 -2.98 -20.49 -16.64
N PRO A 74 -4.30 -20.67 -16.45
CA PRO A 74 -5.20 -19.54 -16.21
C PRO A 74 -4.96 -18.85 -14.86
N PHE A 75 -4.77 -19.61 -13.77
CA PHE A 75 -4.60 -18.99 -12.44
C PHE A 75 -3.27 -18.23 -12.33
N SER A 76 -2.18 -18.80 -12.82
CA SER A 76 -0.87 -18.16 -12.75
C SER A 76 -0.72 -17.07 -13.81
N GLY A 77 -1.33 -17.23 -14.99
CA GLY A 77 -1.38 -16.18 -16.01
C GLY A 77 -2.11 -14.94 -15.52
N MET A 78 -3.29 -15.11 -14.91
CA MET A 78 -4.01 -14.01 -14.25
C MET A 78 -3.17 -13.38 -13.13
N GLY A 79 -2.61 -14.19 -12.23
CA GLY A 79 -1.75 -13.70 -11.15
C GLY A 79 -0.55 -12.88 -11.64
N PHE A 80 0.05 -13.29 -12.76
CA PHE A 80 1.17 -12.58 -13.37
C PHE A 80 0.74 -11.20 -13.90
N VAL A 81 -0.35 -11.13 -14.67
CA VAL A 81 -0.87 -9.84 -15.17
C VAL A 81 -1.12 -8.87 -14.00
N TYR A 82 -1.69 -9.34 -12.88
CA TYR A 82 -1.96 -8.48 -11.72
C TYR A 82 -0.71 -7.98 -11.03
N SER A 83 0.30 -8.83 -10.89
CA SER A 83 1.56 -8.44 -10.28
C SER A 83 2.32 -7.38 -11.10
N VAL A 84 2.13 -7.35 -12.41
CA VAL A 84 2.81 -6.44 -13.34
C VAL A 84 2.03 -5.13 -13.52
N TYR A 85 0.70 -5.22 -13.71
CA TYR A 85 -0.14 -4.09 -14.11
C TYR A 85 -1.03 -3.53 -12.99
N GLY A 86 -1.17 -4.22 -11.86
CA GLY A 86 -1.93 -3.70 -10.72
C GLY A 86 -1.32 -2.41 -10.18
N ALA A 87 -2.14 -1.39 -9.94
CA ALA A 87 -1.80 -0.30 -9.03
C ALA A 87 -2.82 -0.35 -7.89
N ASN A 88 -2.37 -0.20 -6.64
CA ASN A 88 -3.27 -0.28 -5.49
C ASN A 88 -3.75 1.12 -5.10
N VAL A 89 -2.86 2.11 -5.20
CA VAL A 89 -3.16 3.51 -4.92
C VAL A 89 -2.48 4.38 -5.95
N VAL A 90 -3.23 5.31 -6.55
CA VAL A 90 -2.72 6.30 -7.50
C VAL A 90 -3.12 7.68 -7.00
N ILE A 91 -2.15 8.53 -6.71
CA ILE A 91 -2.36 9.89 -6.23
C ILE A 91 -1.86 10.83 -7.31
N ASN A 92 -2.73 11.69 -7.82
CA ASN A 92 -2.42 12.58 -8.94
C ASN A 92 -2.72 14.03 -8.57
N ARG A 93 -1.69 14.87 -8.57
CA ARG A 93 -1.76 16.30 -8.25
C ARG A 93 -2.60 17.06 -9.28
N THR A 94 -2.38 16.81 -10.57
CA THR A 94 -3.11 17.47 -11.67
C THR A 94 -4.61 17.20 -11.62
N LYS A 95 -5.01 15.97 -11.24
CA LYS A 95 -6.42 15.59 -11.07
C LYS A 95 -6.98 15.93 -9.68
N GLY A 96 -6.15 16.39 -8.74
CA GLY A 96 -6.55 16.67 -7.36
C GLY A 96 -7.22 15.49 -6.63
N THR A 97 -6.86 14.26 -6.99
CA THR A 97 -7.55 13.04 -6.54
C THR A 97 -6.56 11.93 -6.20
N ALA A 98 -6.91 11.14 -5.19
CA ALA A 98 -6.33 9.84 -4.94
C ALA A 98 -7.35 8.74 -5.22
N LEU A 99 -6.93 7.73 -5.94
CA LEU A 99 -7.72 6.56 -6.30
C LEU A 99 -7.15 5.34 -5.60
N TRP A 100 -7.98 4.69 -4.79
CA TRP A 100 -7.78 3.32 -4.35
C TRP A 100 -8.44 2.42 -5.38
N GLN A 101 -7.66 1.49 -5.91
CA GLN A 101 -8.17 0.50 -6.85
C GLN A 101 -8.49 -0.78 -6.09
N GLN A 102 -9.69 -1.29 -6.31
CA GLN A 102 -10.16 -2.52 -5.69
C GLN A 102 -9.45 -3.69 -6.38
N GLY A 103 -8.71 -4.47 -5.60
CA GLY A 103 -8.33 -5.80 -6.01
C GLY A 103 -9.53 -6.73 -5.87
N LEU A 104 -10.56 -6.63 -6.73
CA LEU A 104 -11.67 -7.58 -6.69
C LEU A 104 -11.12 -8.96 -7.06
N PHE A 105 -10.95 -9.88 -6.09
CA PHE A 105 -10.16 -11.11 -6.25
C PHE A 105 -8.72 -10.89 -6.73
N GLY A 106 -8.11 -9.76 -6.37
CA GLY A 106 -6.80 -9.36 -6.89
C GLY A 106 -6.82 -8.84 -8.33
N MET A 107 -8.01 -8.63 -8.94
CA MET A 107 -8.14 -8.42 -10.37
C MET A 107 -7.98 -6.98 -10.92
N GLY A 108 -7.69 -5.97 -10.10
CA GLY A 108 -7.37 -4.61 -10.58
C GLY A 108 -8.41 -3.92 -11.50
N VAL A 109 -9.63 -4.46 -11.63
CA VAL A 109 -10.71 -3.87 -12.42
C VAL A 109 -11.71 -3.22 -11.47
N GLY A 110 -11.48 -1.93 -11.17
CA GLY A 110 -12.39 -1.11 -10.38
C GLY A 110 -11.68 -0.10 -9.49
N THR A 111 -12.20 1.11 -9.43
CA THR A 111 -11.82 2.08 -8.38
C THR A 111 -12.67 1.77 -7.15
N SER A 112 -12.05 1.29 -6.06
CA SER A 112 -12.77 1.07 -4.81
C SER A 112 -13.21 2.39 -4.21
N GLU A 113 -12.33 3.40 -4.30
CA GLU A 113 -12.58 4.68 -3.69
C GLU A 113 -11.79 5.78 -4.39
N LEU A 114 -12.51 6.81 -4.85
CA LEU A 114 -11.92 8.05 -5.34
C LEU A 114 -12.10 9.12 -4.27
N VAL A 115 -11.00 9.66 -3.79
CA VAL A 115 -10.98 10.71 -2.77
C VAL A 115 -10.36 11.98 -3.37
N PRO A 116 -11.14 13.05 -3.54
CA PRO A 116 -10.61 14.37 -3.85
C PRO A 116 -9.77 14.91 -2.68
N PHE A 117 -8.72 15.69 -2.97
CA PHE A 117 -7.83 16.27 -1.95
C PHE A 117 -8.57 17.16 -0.94
N ALA A 118 -9.69 17.76 -1.36
CA ALA A 118 -10.58 18.51 -0.48
C ALA A 118 -11.21 17.67 0.64
N LYS A 119 -11.39 16.36 0.43
CA LYS A 119 -11.96 15.42 1.41
C LYS A 119 -10.91 14.71 2.27
N MET A 120 -9.64 15.07 2.09
CA MET A 120 -8.51 14.56 2.86
C MET A 120 -8.24 15.48 4.04
N GLU A 121 -8.20 14.91 5.24
CA GLU A 121 -7.95 15.67 6.47
C GLU A 121 -6.47 15.67 6.80
N GLN A 122 -5.89 14.48 6.98
CA GLN A 122 -4.49 14.29 7.32
C GLN A 122 -4.00 12.91 6.89
N LEU A 123 -2.69 12.74 6.83
CA LEU A 123 -2.03 11.45 6.69
C LEU A 123 -1.56 10.97 8.06
N GLU A 124 -1.63 9.67 8.28
CA GLU A 124 -1.29 9.04 9.55
C GLU A 124 -0.23 7.96 9.31
N VAL A 125 0.80 7.90 10.15
CA VAL A 125 1.75 6.77 10.21
C VAL A 125 1.61 6.15 11.59
N GLU A 126 1.25 4.88 11.64
CA GLU A 126 0.95 4.16 12.89
C GLU A 126 1.70 2.83 12.94
N GLU A 127 2.14 2.43 14.12
CA GLU A 127 2.67 1.09 14.38
C GLU A 127 1.52 0.17 14.85
N ILE A 128 1.08 -0.77 13.99
CA ILE A 128 -0.07 -1.66 14.29
C ILE A 128 0.33 -2.76 15.28
N SER A 129 1.55 -3.28 15.14
CA SER A 129 2.03 -4.45 15.88
C SER A 129 2.27 -4.20 17.37
N ARG A 130 2.07 -2.98 17.86
CA ARG A 130 2.37 -2.62 19.26
C ARG A 130 1.47 -3.35 20.27
N ASP A 131 0.23 -3.64 19.88
CA ASP A 131 -0.77 -4.24 20.76
C ASP A 131 -1.05 -5.72 20.48
N GLU A 132 -0.78 -6.22 19.25
CA GLU A 132 -1.17 -7.58 18.83
C GLU A 132 -0.04 -8.63 18.84
N GLN A 133 1.24 -8.24 18.88
CA GLN A 133 2.39 -9.16 18.74
C GLN A 133 3.42 -9.12 19.88
N ALA A 134 3.10 -8.46 20.99
CA ALA A 134 3.95 -8.46 22.17
C ALA A 134 4.09 -9.89 22.75
N GLY A 135 5.22 -10.56 22.47
CA GLY A 135 5.62 -11.82 23.12
C GLY A 135 5.71 -13.07 22.23
N GLY A 136 5.58 -12.97 20.91
CA GLY A 136 5.80 -14.09 19.99
C GLY A 136 7.28 -14.37 19.69
N PRO A 137 7.67 -15.61 19.30
CA PRO A 137 9.06 -15.97 18.98
C PRO A 137 9.64 -15.27 17.74
N GLN A 138 8.81 -14.58 16.95
CA GLN A 138 9.21 -13.70 15.87
C GLN A 138 8.59 -12.31 16.09
N ASP A 139 9.38 -11.41 16.67
CA ASP A 139 8.98 -10.03 16.95
C ASP A 139 9.19 -9.15 15.70
N PHE A 140 8.07 -8.71 15.10
CA PHE A 140 8.05 -7.85 13.93
C PHE A 140 7.42 -6.50 14.28
N ALA A 141 7.97 -5.43 13.72
CA ALA A 141 7.34 -4.12 13.72
C ALA A 141 6.63 -3.89 12.38
N GLN A 142 5.34 -3.59 12.44
CA GLN A 142 4.51 -3.27 11.29
C GLN A 142 4.02 -1.83 11.38
N PHE A 143 4.46 -1.02 10.42
CA PHE A 143 4.05 0.37 10.26
C PHE A 143 3.08 0.48 9.09
N GLU A 144 2.00 1.24 9.25
CA GLU A 144 1.05 1.50 8.19
C GLU A 144 0.88 3.00 7.96
N VAL A 145 0.90 3.38 6.69
CA VAL A 145 0.60 4.72 6.21
C VAL A 145 -0.87 4.75 5.82
N ARG A 146 -1.64 5.62 6.45
CA ARG A 146 -3.09 5.75 6.25
C ARG A 146 -3.46 7.18 5.85
N LEU A 147 -4.52 7.34 5.09
CA LEU A 147 -5.19 8.61 4.84
C LEU A 147 -6.43 8.71 5.73
N LEU A 148 -6.52 9.75 6.55
CA LEU A 148 -7.77 10.11 7.24
C LEU A 148 -8.58 11.06 6.36
N LYS A 149 -9.83 10.68 6.09
CA LYS A 149 -10.82 11.54 5.43
C LYS A 149 -11.49 12.45 6.45
N VAL A 150 -11.99 13.59 5.99
CA VAL A 150 -12.84 14.51 6.78
C VAL A 150 -14.10 13.84 7.36
N SER A 151 -14.50 12.68 6.82
CA SER A 151 -15.60 11.87 7.35
C SER A 151 -15.20 10.98 8.53
N GLY A 152 -13.93 11.02 8.97
CA GLY A 152 -13.35 10.13 9.98
C GLY A 152 -12.97 8.73 9.47
N ARG A 153 -13.17 8.44 8.17
CA ARG A 153 -12.80 7.13 7.58
C ARG A 153 -11.31 7.10 7.24
N ARG A 154 -10.64 6.02 7.66
CA ARG A 154 -9.22 5.77 7.36
C ARG A 154 -9.08 4.86 6.14
N LEU A 155 -8.17 5.21 5.23
CA LEU A 155 -7.83 4.41 4.05
C LEU A 155 -6.35 4.02 4.06
N SER A 156 -6.05 2.74 3.90
CA SER A 156 -4.67 2.24 3.85
C SER A 156 -3.98 2.65 2.55
N ILE A 157 -2.82 3.28 2.65
CA ILE A 157 -1.97 3.63 1.50
C ILE A 157 -0.96 2.50 1.27
N GLY A 158 -0.27 2.08 2.34
CA GLY A 158 0.74 1.04 2.29
C GLY A 158 1.27 0.69 3.66
N GLN A 159 2.01 -0.41 3.74
CA GLN A 159 2.55 -0.92 5.00
C GLN A 159 4.01 -1.34 4.84
N VAL A 160 4.77 -1.22 5.92
CA VAL A 160 6.16 -1.65 6.05
C VAL A 160 6.24 -2.61 7.21
N THR A 161 6.71 -3.82 6.95
CA THR A 161 6.90 -4.86 7.98
C THR A 161 8.38 -5.19 8.03
N VAL A 162 8.97 -5.08 9.21
CA VAL A 162 10.40 -5.32 9.45
C VAL A 162 10.61 -6.08 10.76
N PRO A 163 11.72 -6.82 10.92
CA PRO A 163 12.09 -7.34 12.24
C PRO A 163 12.17 -6.22 13.28
N ARG A 164 11.82 -6.47 14.54
CA ARG A 164 11.85 -5.46 15.60
C ARG A 164 13.19 -4.72 15.71
N ALA A 165 14.29 -5.45 15.53
CA ALA A 165 15.64 -4.88 15.53
C ALA A 165 15.86 -3.77 14.48
N ALA A 166 15.08 -3.78 13.39
CA ALA A 166 15.13 -2.80 12.32
C ALA A 166 13.93 -1.82 12.34
N ALA A 167 13.19 -1.74 13.44
CA ALA A 167 11.98 -0.91 13.56
C ALA A 167 12.22 0.56 13.20
N ALA A 168 13.33 1.15 13.62
CA ALA A 168 13.69 2.53 13.28
C ALA A 168 13.82 2.74 11.75
N HIS A 169 14.43 1.79 11.05
CA HIS A 169 14.54 1.82 9.59
C HIS A 169 13.20 1.57 8.89
N GLY A 170 12.33 0.72 9.47
CA GLY A 170 10.97 0.51 8.98
C GLY A 170 10.13 1.78 9.10
N PHE A 171 10.19 2.43 10.26
CA PHE A 171 9.51 3.69 10.54
C PHE A 171 9.98 4.81 9.63
N ALA A 172 11.29 4.97 9.42
CA ALA A 172 11.84 5.98 8.52
C ALA A 172 11.31 5.83 7.10
N ARG A 173 11.22 4.59 6.57
CA ARG A 173 10.63 4.31 5.24
C ARG A 173 9.14 4.65 5.18
N ALA A 174 8.37 4.25 6.19
CA ALA A 174 6.93 4.56 6.24
C ALA A 174 6.69 6.08 6.34
N ARG A 175 7.47 6.78 7.15
CA ARG A 175 7.45 8.23 7.30
C ARG A 175 7.80 8.93 6.01
N GLU A 176 8.83 8.49 5.31
CA GLU A 176 9.25 9.05 4.03
C GLU A 176 8.15 8.99 2.97
N VAL A 177 7.45 7.85 2.87
CA VAL A 177 6.27 7.72 2.00
C VAL A 177 5.16 8.67 2.44
N GLY A 178 4.88 8.75 3.74
CA GLY A 178 3.88 9.66 4.30
C GLY A 178 4.20 11.13 4.00
N GLU A 179 5.46 11.55 4.13
CA GLU A 179 5.93 12.90 3.85
C GLU A 179 5.81 13.24 2.35
N ALA A 180 6.17 12.29 1.48
CA ALA A 180 6.02 12.47 0.03
C ALA A 180 4.55 12.66 -0.36
N VAL A 181 3.63 11.86 0.20
CA VAL A 181 2.20 12.00 -0.06
C VAL A 181 1.65 13.29 0.53
N ALA A 182 2.06 13.65 1.74
CA ALA A 182 1.67 14.89 2.42
C ALA A 182 2.05 16.13 1.62
N ALA A 183 3.28 16.16 1.11
CA ALA A 183 3.78 17.23 0.25
C ALA A 183 3.07 17.28 -1.12
N LEU A 184 2.58 16.14 -1.63
CA LEU A 184 1.83 16.09 -2.88
C LEU A 184 0.40 16.62 -2.73
N VAL A 185 -0.26 16.29 -1.63
CA VAL A 185 -1.68 16.60 -1.36
C VAL A 185 -1.85 17.92 -0.60
N ASP A 186 -0.77 18.47 -0.04
CA ASP A 186 -0.77 19.64 0.84
C ASP A 186 -1.60 19.42 2.12
N ARG A 187 -1.33 18.31 2.81
CA ARG A 187 -2.00 17.91 4.06
C ARG A 187 -0.99 17.50 5.13
N PRO A 188 -1.28 17.71 6.41
CA PRO A 188 -0.34 17.37 7.47
C PRO A 188 -0.15 15.85 7.60
N LEU A 189 1.08 15.45 7.93
CA LEU A 189 1.41 14.10 8.37
C LEU A 189 1.42 14.05 9.91
N VAL A 190 0.70 13.10 10.48
CA VAL A 190 0.63 12.84 11.92
C VAL A 190 1.20 11.46 12.20
N VAL A 191 2.15 11.38 13.12
CA VAL A 191 2.68 10.11 13.60
C VAL A 191 1.84 9.69 14.80
N ILE A 192 1.14 8.57 14.69
CA ILE A 192 0.33 7.99 15.76
C ILE A 192 1.19 6.96 16.48
N GLY A 193 1.36 7.13 17.79
CA GLY A 193 2.22 6.29 18.64
C GLY A 193 3.32 7.05 19.36
N GLU A 194 3.62 8.29 18.94
CA GLU A 194 4.26 9.29 19.78
C GLU A 194 3.13 10.08 20.48
N ALA A 195 3.12 10.09 21.81
CA ALA A 195 2.05 10.71 22.59
C ALA A 195 1.73 12.12 22.09
N PRO A 196 0.46 12.55 22.05
CA PRO A 196 0.12 13.91 21.60
C PRO A 196 0.88 14.90 22.47
N ARG A 197 1.81 15.67 21.89
CA ARG A 197 2.35 16.85 22.58
C ARG A 197 1.14 17.71 22.96
N PRO A 198 0.90 17.98 24.25
CA PRO A 198 -0.30 18.66 24.66
C PRO A 198 -0.33 20.03 23.97
N ARG A 199 -1.37 20.24 23.15
CA ARG A 199 -1.76 21.56 22.64
C ARG A 199 -1.68 22.52 23.83
N ARG A 200 -0.69 23.42 23.83
CA ARG A 200 -0.63 24.53 24.78
C ARG A 200 -1.94 25.29 24.64
N ARG A 201 -2.91 24.98 25.51
CA ARG A 201 -4.12 25.77 25.72
C ARG A 201 -3.63 27.15 26.12
N ARG A 202 -3.60 28.06 25.15
CA ARG A 202 -3.40 29.48 25.37
C ARG A 202 -4.57 29.92 26.25
N ARG A 203 -4.35 29.90 27.57
CA ARG A 203 -5.30 30.33 28.59
C ARG A 203 -5.53 31.82 28.38
N ARG A 204 -6.45 32.17 27.48
CA ARG A 204 -6.90 33.54 27.26
C ARG A 204 -7.60 33.96 28.54
N ARG A 205 -6.88 34.70 29.39
CA ARG A 205 -7.41 35.39 30.57
C ARG A 205 -8.65 36.16 30.13
N ARG A 206 -9.81 35.72 30.61
CA ARG A 206 -11.09 36.41 30.52
C ARG A 206 -11.04 37.54 31.53
N GLY A 207 -10.65 38.73 31.07
CA GLY A 207 -10.78 39.97 31.84
C GLY A 207 -12.25 40.35 31.94
N SER A 208 -12.79 40.17 33.14
CA SER A 208 -13.88 40.89 33.80
C SER A 208 -14.59 42.02 33.03
N ARG A 209 -15.91 41.86 32.85
CA ARG A 209 -16.89 42.92 32.60
C ARG A 209 -16.93 43.90 33.79
N PRO A 210 -17.06 45.22 33.59
CA PRO A 210 -17.50 46.12 34.65
C PRO A 210 -19.02 45.98 34.84
N ALA A 211 -19.43 45.89 36.11
CA ALA A 211 -20.82 45.94 36.53
C ALA A 211 -21.34 47.37 36.38
N ALA A 212 -22.48 47.51 35.71
CA ALA A 212 -23.31 48.70 35.82
C ALA A 212 -23.95 48.72 37.21
N SER A 213 -23.86 49.86 37.90
CA SER A 213 -24.73 50.19 39.02
C SER A 213 -25.30 51.59 38.79
N VAL A 214 -26.61 51.63 38.95
CA VAL A 214 -27.52 52.77 38.91
C VAL A 214 -27.40 53.52 40.24
N ALA A 215 -27.30 54.84 40.16
CA ALA A 215 -27.90 55.83 41.07
C ALA A 215 -27.92 57.17 40.34
#